data_AF-A0A351IXY2-F1
#
_entry.id   AF-A0A351IXY2-F1
#
_cell.length_a   1.000
_cell.length_b   1.000
_cell.length_c   1.000
_cell.angle_alpha   90.00
_cell.angle_beta   90.00
_cell.angle_gamma   90.00
#
_symmetry.space_group_name_H-M   'P 1'
#
loop_
_entity.id
_entity.type
_entity.pdbx_description
1 polymer ?
#
loop_
_entity_poly.entity_id
_entity_poly.type
_entity_poly.pdbx_seq_one_letter_code
_entity_poly.pdbx_strand_id
1 'polypeptide(L)'
;MLYKSTRGHHERITASVAIQRGIAPDGGLYMPEELPKIDLSFLEALLPCSYSERAFRILSLYLCDYEQEALQSICQQAYSTQRFGEYPAPVVKLRDSQVSVLELWHGPTSAFKDMALQIMPLLLTKALEMTGETRTAYILVATSGDTGKAALEGYKDVKQTKLLVFYPDQGVSVMQKLQMTTQQGENVKVQAIDGNFDDAQ
;
A
#
# COMPACT_ATOMS: atom_id res chain seq x y z
N MET A 1 -20.66 0.07 1.10
CA MET A 1 -19.89 0.43 2.30
C MET A 1 -19.54 1.91 2.22
N LEU A 2 -19.67 2.66 3.31
CA LEU A 2 -19.14 4.03 3.45
C LEU A 2 -18.12 4.08 4.58
N TYR A 3 -17.35 5.16 4.63
CA TYR A 3 -16.29 5.41 5.60
C TYR A 3 -16.59 6.67 6.41
N LYS A 4 -16.20 6.63 7.69
CA LYS A 4 -16.33 7.73 8.65
C LYS A 4 -14.99 8.02 9.32
N SER A 5 -14.79 9.24 9.78
CA SER A 5 -13.63 9.57 10.61
C SER A 5 -13.75 8.94 12.00
N THR A 6 -12.63 8.46 12.55
CA THR A 6 -12.53 8.00 13.94
C THR A 6 -12.75 9.09 14.98
N ARG A 7 -12.68 10.38 14.60
CA ARG A 7 -12.89 11.53 15.50
C ARG A 7 -14.30 12.12 15.43
N GLY A 8 -15.22 11.42 14.78
CA GLY A 8 -16.65 11.76 14.84
C GLY A 8 -17.13 12.74 13.79
N HIS A 9 -16.32 13.10 12.79
CA HIS A 9 -16.81 13.84 11.63
C HIS A 9 -18.04 13.13 11.01
N HIS A 10 -19.10 13.89 10.78
CA HIS A 10 -20.40 13.35 10.36
C HIS A 10 -20.46 12.97 8.87
N GLU A 11 -19.53 13.48 8.05
CA GLU A 11 -19.47 13.13 6.63
C GLU A 11 -19.27 11.61 6.46
N ARG A 12 -20.02 11.03 5.52
CA ARG A 12 -19.86 9.66 5.06
C ARG A 12 -19.39 9.69 3.63
N ILE A 13 -18.28 9.04 3.38
CA ILE A 13 -17.61 9.07 2.08
C ILE A 13 -17.41 7.66 1.55
N THR A 14 -17.24 7.54 0.24
CA THR A 14 -16.90 6.27 -0.41
C THR A 14 -15.44 5.89 -0.16
N ALA A 15 -15.04 4.66 -0.50
CA ALA A 15 -13.67 4.22 -0.30
C ALA A 15 -12.69 4.98 -1.20
N SER A 16 -13.07 5.27 -2.45
CA SER A 16 -12.26 6.09 -3.36
C SER A 16 -11.98 7.48 -2.78
N VAL A 17 -12.98 8.15 -2.22
CA VAL A 17 -12.78 9.47 -1.58
C VAL A 17 -11.89 9.35 -0.33
N ALA A 18 -12.02 8.28 0.45
CA ALA A 18 -11.16 8.04 1.61
C ALA A 18 -9.70 7.83 1.20
N ILE A 19 -9.46 7.02 0.16
CA ILE A 19 -8.13 6.77 -0.42
C ILE A 19 -7.52 8.05 -1.00
N GLN A 20 -8.32 8.84 -1.72
CA GLN A 20 -7.90 10.12 -2.30
C GLN A 20 -7.47 11.12 -1.22
N ARG A 21 -8.25 11.25 -0.13
CA ARG A 21 -8.00 12.23 0.94
C ARG A 21 -6.88 11.79 1.89
N GLY A 22 -6.72 10.49 2.11
CA GLY A 22 -5.80 9.95 3.10
C GLY A 22 -6.26 10.21 4.53
N ILE A 23 -5.86 11.33 5.12
CA ILE A 23 -6.25 11.73 6.49
C ILE A 23 -7.56 12.51 6.46
N ALA A 24 -8.45 12.23 7.42
CA ALA A 24 -9.71 12.97 7.51
C ALA A 24 -9.48 14.44 7.90
N PRO A 25 -10.35 15.38 7.48
CA PRO A 25 -10.18 16.82 7.76
C PRO A 25 -10.08 17.18 9.25
N ASP A 26 -10.63 16.35 10.14
CA ASP A 26 -10.56 16.49 11.59
C ASP A 26 -9.29 15.86 12.22
N GLY A 27 -8.35 15.43 11.38
CA GLY A 27 -7.13 14.71 11.76
C GLY A 27 -7.38 13.27 12.24
N GLY A 28 -8.60 12.75 12.05
CA GLY A 28 -8.91 11.35 12.29
C GLY A 28 -8.51 10.44 11.13
N LEU A 29 -8.76 9.14 11.31
CA LEU A 29 -8.55 8.12 10.28
C LEU A 29 -9.90 7.68 9.72
N TYR A 30 -9.94 7.39 8.43
CA TYR A 30 -11.14 6.80 7.82
C TYR A 30 -11.24 5.31 8.17
N MET A 31 -12.40 4.92 8.68
CA MET A 31 -12.76 3.53 8.98
C MET A 31 -14.11 3.20 8.34
N PRO A 32 -14.34 1.96 7.87
CA PRO A 32 -15.64 1.56 7.36
C PRO A 32 -16.70 1.71 8.47
N GLU A 33 -17.92 2.07 8.09
CA GLU A 33 -19.01 2.25 9.07
C GLU A 33 -19.32 0.99 9.87
N GLU A 34 -19.14 -0.16 9.23
CA GLU A 34 -19.30 -1.50 9.77
C GLU A 34 -18.24 -2.45 9.19
N LEU A 35 -17.94 -3.52 9.91
CA LEU A 35 -17.08 -4.59 9.39
C LEU A 35 -17.93 -5.56 8.56
N PRO A 36 -17.54 -5.90 7.33
CA PRO A 36 -18.21 -6.92 6.53
C PRO A 36 -18.33 -8.23 7.29
N LYS A 37 -19.52 -8.83 7.26
CA LYS A 37 -19.75 -10.16 7.83
C LYS A 37 -19.38 -11.22 6.79
N ILE A 38 -18.47 -12.11 7.15
CA ILE A 38 -18.08 -13.27 6.35
C ILE A 38 -18.47 -14.55 7.09
N ASP A 39 -18.82 -15.58 6.36
CA ASP A 39 -19.16 -16.91 6.88
C ASP A 39 -18.07 -17.94 6.50
N LEU A 40 -18.28 -19.18 6.93
CA LEU A 40 -17.34 -20.26 6.62
C LEU A 40 -17.28 -20.55 5.11
N SER A 41 -18.41 -20.44 4.40
CA SER A 41 -18.46 -20.68 2.96
C SER A 41 -17.60 -19.69 2.18
N PHE A 42 -17.59 -18.41 2.58
CA PHE A 42 -16.71 -17.40 2.02
C PHE A 42 -15.23 -17.77 2.24
N LEU A 43 -14.86 -18.17 3.47
CA LEU A 43 -13.49 -18.55 3.80
C LEU A 43 -13.01 -19.79 3.01
N GLU A 44 -13.85 -20.81 2.90
CA GLU A 44 -13.55 -22.02 2.12
C GLU A 44 -13.34 -21.70 0.64
N ALA A 45 -14.13 -20.77 0.10
CA ALA A 45 -13.98 -20.31 -1.29
C ALA A 45 -12.68 -19.53 -1.54
N LEU A 46 -11.97 -19.07 -0.50
CA LEU A 46 -10.65 -18.44 -0.62
C LEU A 46 -9.51 -19.44 -0.70
N LEU A 47 -9.67 -20.67 -0.20
CA LEU A 47 -8.59 -21.66 -0.12
C LEU A 47 -7.95 -22.01 -1.48
N PRO A 48 -8.71 -22.22 -2.58
CA PRO A 48 -8.11 -22.54 -3.87
C PRO A 48 -7.61 -21.29 -4.62
N CYS A 49 -7.89 -20.08 -4.12
CA CYS A 49 -7.55 -18.84 -4.81
C CYS A 49 -6.07 -18.50 -4.67
N SER A 50 -5.50 -17.98 -5.77
CA SER A 50 -4.23 -17.27 -5.76
C SER A 50 -4.25 -16.08 -4.80
N TYR A 51 -3.08 -15.55 -4.46
CA TYR A 51 -2.99 -14.41 -3.53
C TYR A 51 -3.76 -13.18 -4.06
N SER A 52 -3.63 -12.87 -5.35
CA SER A 52 -4.32 -11.74 -5.98
C SER A 52 -5.84 -11.92 -6.01
N GLU A 53 -6.34 -13.14 -6.26
CA GLU A 53 -7.77 -13.45 -6.19
C GLU A 53 -8.32 -13.34 -4.77
N ARG A 54 -7.57 -13.82 -3.77
CA ARG A 54 -7.93 -13.64 -2.36
C ARG A 54 -7.98 -12.16 -1.98
N ALA A 55 -6.96 -11.39 -2.38
CA ALA A 55 -6.92 -9.95 -2.15
C ALA A 55 -8.12 -9.25 -2.80
N PHE A 56 -8.45 -9.58 -4.06
CA PHE A 56 -9.63 -9.05 -4.75
C PHE A 56 -10.92 -9.34 -3.99
N ARG A 57 -11.16 -10.60 -3.60
CA ARG A 57 -12.39 -10.99 -2.87
C ARG A 57 -12.51 -10.28 -1.53
N ILE A 58 -11.42 -10.16 -0.78
CA ILE A 58 -11.41 -9.48 0.52
C ILE A 58 -11.60 -7.97 0.33
N LEU A 59 -10.83 -7.34 -0.55
CA LEU A 59 -10.90 -5.88 -0.79
C LEU A 59 -12.24 -5.45 -1.39
N SER A 60 -12.90 -6.29 -2.18
CA SER A 60 -14.24 -5.99 -2.73
C SER A 60 -15.31 -5.78 -1.64
N LEU A 61 -15.11 -6.35 -0.44
CA LEU A 61 -16.00 -6.13 0.70
C LEU A 61 -15.87 -4.70 1.28
N TYR A 62 -14.73 -4.05 1.05
CA TYR A 62 -14.38 -2.75 1.61
C TYR A 62 -14.40 -1.62 0.56
N LEU A 63 -14.10 -1.93 -0.70
CA LEU A 63 -13.98 -1.01 -1.82
C LEU A 63 -15.20 -1.07 -2.74
N CYS A 64 -16.42 -1.03 -2.16
CA CYS A 64 -17.67 -1.33 -2.88
C CYS A 64 -18.01 -0.35 -4.01
N ASP A 65 -17.37 0.82 -4.06
CA ASP A 65 -17.53 1.81 -5.12
C ASP A 65 -16.58 1.59 -6.30
N TYR A 66 -15.58 0.71 -6.18
CA TYR A 66 -14.72 0.34 -7.29
C TYR A 66 -15.42 -0.67 -8.22
N GLU A 67 -15.26 -0.48 -9.53
CA GLU A 67 -15.64 -1.49 -10.53
C GLU A 67 -14.88 -2.80 -10.29
N GLN A 68 -15.56 -3.94 -10.34
CA GLN A 68 -14.98 -5.23 -9.97
C GLN A 68 -13.81 -5.61 -10.90
N GLU A 69 -13.96 -5.39 -12.19
CA GLU A 69 -12.94 -5.66 -13.20
C GLU A 69 -11.69 -4.80 -12.96
N ALA A 70 -11.88 -3.52 -12.62
CA ALA A 70 -10.79 -2.62 -12.30
C ALA A 70 -10.06 -3.08 -11.02
N LEU A 71 -10.79 -3.41 -9.95
CA LEU A 71 -10.20 -3.85 -8.70
C LEU A 71 -9.46 -5.20 -8.85
N GLN A 72 -10.01 -6.12 -9.64
CA GLN A 72 -9.37 -7.39 -9.96
C GLN A 72 -8.04 -7.17 -10.69
N SER A 73 -8.03 -6.29 -11.71
CA SER A 73 -6.82 -5.93 -12.44
C SER A 73 -5.77 -5.28 -11.53
N ILE A 74 -6.18 -4.39 -10.63
CA ILE A 74 -5.29 -3.77 -9.62
C ILE A 74 -4.63 -4.84 -8.74
N CYS A 75 -5.40 -5.80 -8.23
CA CYS A 75 -4.87 -6.87 -7.37
C CYS A 75 -3.91 -7.79 -8.14
N GLN A 76 -4.20 -8.11 -9.39
CA GLN A 76 -3.33 -8.92 -10.26
C GLN A 76 -2.00 -8.21 -10.55
N GLN A 77 -2.02 -6.91 -10.82
CA GLN A 77 -0.81 -6.11 -11.06
C GLN A 77 0.04 -5.99 -9.80
N ALA A 78 -0.59 -5.67 -8.66
CA ALA A 78 0.10 -5.47 -7.38
C ALA A 78 0.81 -6.72 -6.88
N TYR A 79 0.14 -7.88 -6.94
CA TYR A 79 0.67 -9.16 -6.43
C TYR A 79 1.08 -10.11 -7.56
N SER A 80 1.59 -9.54 -8.65
CA SER A 80 2.07 -10.30 -9.81
C SER A 80 3.33 -11.10 -9.50
N THR A 81 3.57 -12.17 -10.27
CA THR A 81 4.79 -12.99 -10.18
C THR A 81 6.07 -12.18 -10.41
N GLN A 82 6.00 -11.13 -11.22
CA GLN A 82 7.15 -10.24 -11.44
C GLN A 82 7.54 -9.45 -10.18
N ARG A 83 6.57 -9.08 -9.34
CA ARG A 83 6.83 -8.31 -8.12
C ARG A 83 7.12 -9.18 -6.89
N PHE A 84 6.48 -10.35 -6.80
CA PHE A 84 6.46 -11.16 -5.59
C PHE A 84 6.86 -12.64 -5.78
N GLY A 85 7.18 -13.05 -7.01
CA GLY A 85 7.38 -14.46 -7.32
C GLY A 85 6.08 -15.28 -7.27
N GLU A 86 6.21 -16.60 -7.20
CA GLU A 86 5.07 -17.53 -7.24
C GLU A 86 4.21 -17.45 -5.96
N TYR A 87 4.84 -17.19 -4.81
CA TYR A 87 4.19 -17.15 -3.51
C TYR A 87 4.45 -15.80 -2.84
N PRO A 88 3.51 -14.83 -2.90
CA PRO A 88 3.74 -13.51 -2.32
C PRO A 88 3.90 -13.48 -0.80
N ALA A 89 3.30 -14.44 -0.10
CA ALA A 89 3.33 -14.53 1.36
C ALA A 89 3.28 -15.99 1.84
N PRO A 90 4.34 -16.80 1.61
CA PRO A 90 4.36 -18.19 2.01
C PRO A 90 4.44 -18.34 3.53
N VAL A 91 3.85 -19.42 4.04
CA VAL A 91 4.00 -19.82 5.44
C VAL A 91 4.98 -20.98 5.50
N VAL A 92 6.14 -20.77 6.13
CA VAL A 92 7.24 -21.74 6.20
C VAL A 92 7.36 -22.27 7.62
N LYS A 93 7.36 -23.61 7.77
CA LYS A 93 7.54 -24.26 9.07
C LYS A 93 9.02 -24.25 9.48
N LEU A 94 9.32 -23.82 10.70
CA LEU A 94 10.68 -23.91 11.23
C LEU A 94 11.01 -25.38 11.54
N ARG A 95 12.22 -25.81 11.18
CA ARG A 95 12.68 -27.20 11.39
C ARG A 95 12.50 -27.60 12.85
N ASP A 96 12.00 -28.82 13.05
CA ASP A 96 11.81 -29.45 14.36
C ASP A 96 11.00 -28.61 15.37
N SER A 97 10.12 -27.74 14.89
CA SER A 97 9.29 -26.87 15.72
C SER A 97 7.82 -26.88 15.29
N GLN A 98 6.92 -26.53 16.21
CA GLN A 98 5.50 -26.27 15.90
C GLN A 98 5.24 -24.82 15.45
N VAL A 99 6.30 -24.03 15.31
CA VAL A 99 6.26 -22.64 14.87
C VAL A 99 6.41 -22.57 13.35
N SER A 100 5.55 -21.76 12.74
CA SER A 100 5.66 -21.37 11.34
C SER A 100 5.86 -19.87 11.22
N VAL A 101 6.51 -19.43 10.16
CA VAL A 101 6.80 -18.03 9.85
C VAL A 101 6.05 -17.64 8.58
N LEU A 102 5.28 -16.56 8.64
CA LEU A 102 4.70 -15.94 7.46
C LEU A 102 5.73 -15.00 6.86
N GLU A 103 6.27 -15.36 5.70
CA GLU A 103 7.30 -14.58 5.04
C GLU A 103 6.66 -13.46 4.22
N LEU A 104 6.90 -12.20 4.60
CA LEU A 104 6.32 -11.02 3.94
C LEU A 104 7.36 -10.16 3.20
N TRP A 105 8.54 -10.72 2.92
CA TRP A 105 9.67 -10.01 2.34
C TRP A 105 10.00 -10.47 0.91
N HIS A 106 9.06 -11.13 0.23
CA HIS A 106 9.27 -11.58 -1.17
C HIS A 106 8.95 -10.48 -2.20
N GLY A 107 8.53 -9.31 -1.74
CA GLY A 107 8.33 -8.13 -2.58
C GLY A 107 9.64 -7.47 -3.03
N PRO A 108 9.54 -6.44 -3.89
CA PRO A 108 10.70 -5.86 -4.58
C PRO A 108 11.66 -5.10 -3.66
N THR A 109 11.27 -4.84 -2.40
CA THR A 109 12.12 -4.15 -1.42
C THR A 109 12.51 -5.00 -0.23
N SER A 110 12.13 -6.28 -0.25
CA SER A 110 12.41 -7.25 0.81
C SER A 110 11.88 -6.85 2.18
N ALA A 111 10.72 -6.18 2.22
CA ALA A 111 10.06 -5.77 3.44
C ALA A 111 8.54 -5.93 3.35
N PHE A 112 7.90 -6.22 4.48
CA PHE A 112 6.44 -6.41 4.55
C PHE A 112 5.61 -5.21 4.05
N LYS A 113 6.22 -4.02 4.01
CA LYS A 113 5.57 -2.81 3.50
C LYS A 113 5.22 -2.91 2.02
N ASP A 114 5.91 -3.77 1.27
CA ASP A 114 5.56 -4.07 -0.12
C ASP A 114 4.12 -4.57 -0.25
N MET A 115 3.63 -5.36 0.71
CA MET A 115 2.26 -5.89 0.65
C MET A 115 1.21 -4.78 0.52
N ALA A 116 1.43 -3.62 1.15
CA ALA A 116 0.53 -2.48 1.05
C ALA A 116 0.95 -1.48 -0.04
N LEU A 117 2.25 -1.20 -0.16
CA LEU A 117 2.75 -0.13 -1.02
C LEU A 117 2.85 -0.52 -2.50
N GLN A 118 2.72 -1.80 -2.84
CA GLN A 118 2.59 -2.23 -4.24
C GLN A 118 1.16 -2.07 -4.79
N ILE A 119 0.13 -2.07 -3.93
CA ILE A 119 -1.27 -1.90 -4.35
C ILE A 119 -1.78 -0.47 -4.16
N MET A 120 -1.33 0.24 -3.11
CA MET A 120 -1.80 1.59 -2.77
C MET A 120 -1.69 2.61 -3.93
N PRO A 121 -0.60 2.68 -4.69
CA PRO A 121 -0.48 3.62 -5.81
C PRO A 121 -1.53 3.38 -6.89
N LEU A 122 -1.82 2.12 -7.21
CA LEU A 122 -2.83 1.73 -8.19
C LEU A 122 -4.24 2.09 -7.73
N LEU A 123 -4.53 1.84 -6.44
CA LEU A 123 -5.79 2.23 -5.82
C LEU A 123 -5.96 3.75 -5.80
N LEU A 124 -4.91 4.49 -5.49
CA LEU A 124 -4.92 5.96 -5.49
C LEU A 124 -5.15 6.51 -6.90
N THR A 125 -4.44 6.03 -7.92
CA THR A 125 -4.66 6.48 -9.31
C THR A 125 -6.10 6.24 -9.74
N LYS A 126 -6.68 5.07 -9.42
CA LYS A 126 -8.09 4.80 -9.74
C LYS A 126 -9.05 5.66 -8.90
N ALA A 127 -8.75 5.94 -7.64
CA ALA A 127 -9.53 6.86 -6.81
C ALA A 127 -9.55 8.29 -7.38
N LEU A 128 -8.39 8.79 -7.84
CA LEU A 128 -8.28 10.10 -8.46
C LEU A 128 -9.15 10.19 -9.72
N GLU A 129 -9.12 9.16 -10.55
CA GLU A 129 -9.98 9.04 -11.74
C GLU A 129 -11.47 9.06 -11.37
N MET A 130 -11.89 8.20 -10.42
CA MET A 130 -13.29 8.06 -9.99
C MET A 130 -13.84 9.32 -9.33
N THR A 131 -12.99 10.10 -8.67
CA THR A 131 -13.37 11.35 -8.00
C THR A 131 -13.28 12.57 -8.91
N GLY A 132 -12.88 12.38 -10.18
CA GLY A 132 -12.70 13.47 -11.14
C GLY A 132 -11.55 14.40 -10.79
N GLU A 133 -10.61 13.97 -9.96
CA GLU A 133 -9.44 14.75 -9.58
C GLU A 133 -8.48 14.83 -10.77
N THR A 134 -8.19 16.05 -11.24
CA THR A 134 -7.29 16.28 -12.38
C THR A 134 -5.89 16.69 -11.94
N ARG A 135 -5.70 17.04 -10.66
CA ARG A 135 -4.39 17.39 -10.13
C ARG A 135 -3.51 16.15 -9.99
N THR A 136 -2.20 16.37 -9.99
CA THR A 136 -1.22 15.32 -9.65
C THR A 136 -1.12 15.19 -8.13
N ALA A 137 -1.23 13.98 -7.60
CA ALA A 137 -0.97 13.72 -6.19
C ALA A 137 0.54 13.80 -5.92
N TYR A 138 0.94 14.70 -5.02
CA TYR A 138 2.32 14.78 -4.53
C TYR A 138 2.40 14.10 -3.15
N ILE A 139 3.12 13.00 -3.09
CA ILE A 139 3.34 12.23 -1.87
C ILE A 139 4.70 12.63 -1.29
N LEU A 140 4.68 13.14 -0.06
CA LEU A 140 5.88 13.45 0.71
C LEU A 140 6.05 12.37 1.78
N VAL A 141 7.23 11.77 1.87
CA VAL A 141 7.50 10.68 2.80
C VAL A 141 8.77 10.99 3.58
N ALA A 142 8.67 11.08 4.90
CA ALA A 142 9.81 10.98 5.79
C ALA A 142 10.13 9.50 6.04
N THR A 143 11.40 9.10 6.00
CA THR A 143 11.77 7.73 6.30
C THR A 143 13.08 7.60 7.09
N SER A 144 13.15 6.56 7.91
CA SER A 144 14.38 6.03 8.50
C SER A 144 14.92 4.81 7.72
N GLY A 145 14.32 4.45 6.57
CA GLY A 145 14.81 3.38 5.70
C GLY A 145 13.72 2.71 4.87
N ASP A 146 13.20 1.57 5.35
CA ASP A 146 12.40 0.64 4.54
C ASP A 146 11.13 1.26 3.95
N THR A 147 10.44 2.13 4.69
CA THR A 147 9.19 2.75 4.22
C THR A 147 9.41 3.58 2.97
N GLY A 148 10.49 4.38 2.95
CA GLY A 148 10.82 5.19 1.79
C GLY A 148 11.14 4.32 0.58
N LYS A 149 11.91 3.24 0.75
CA LYS A 149 12.23 2.36 -0.38
C LYS A 149 10.99 1.63 -0.92
N ALA A 150 10.14 1.08 -0.05
CA ALA A 150 8.89 0.46 -0.48
C ALA A 150 7.97 1.46 -1.21
N ALA A 151 7.92 2.71 -0.75
CA ALA A 151 7.12 3.77 -1.39
C ALA A 151 7.72 4.18 -2.74
N LEU A 152 9.03 4.36 -2.83
CA LEU A 152 9.73 4.66 -4.08
C LEU A 152 9.46 3.59 -5.15
N GLU A 153 9.53 2.32 -4.77
CA GLU A 153 9.30 1.21 -5.71
C GLU A 153 7.82 1.06 -6.08
N GLY A 154 6.92 1.23 -5.12
CA GLY A 154 5.48 1.17 -5.37
C GLY A 154 4.99 2.29 -6.30
N TYR A 155 5.46 3.53 -6.09
CA TYR A 155 5.05 4.70 -6.87
C TYR A 155 5.85 4.92 -8.15
N LYS A 156 6.88 4.10 -8.42
CA LYS A 156 7.71 4.20 -9.62
C LYS A 156 6.85 4.21 -10.89
N ASP A 157 6.94 5.32 -11.62
CA ASP A 157 6.29 5.57 -12.90
C ASP A 157 4.75 5.40 -12.89
N VAL A 158 4.14 5.55 -11.71
CA VAL A 158 2.68 5.50 -11.54
C VAL A 158 2.05 6.83 -11.99
N LYS A 159 1.10 6.74 -12.92
CA LYS A 159 0.42 7.91 -13.51
C LYS A 159 -0.24 8.78 -12.44
N GLN A 160 -0.21 10.09 -12.68
CA GLN A 160 -0.84 11.12 -11.84
C GLN A 160 -0.29 11.18 -10.40
N THR A 161 0.88 10.59 -10.15
CA THR A 161 1.55 10.65 -8.86
C THR A 161 2.97 11.18 -9.01
N LYS A 162 3.44 11.88 -7.99
CA LYS A 162 4.84 12.25 -7.79
C LYS A 162 5.19 11.97 -6.34
N LEU A 163 6.40 11.48 -6.09
CA LEU A 163 6.83 11.11 -4.75
C LEU A 163 8.20 11.69 -4.43
N LEU A 164 8.32 12.28 -3.25
CA LEU A 164 9.58 12.78 -2.70
C LEU A 164 9.81 12.16 -1.33
N VAL A 165 10.91 11.41 -1.21
CA VAL A 165 11.34 10.83 0.07
C VAL A 165 12.42 11.70 0.71
N PHE A 166 12.20 12.08 1.96
CA PHE A 166 13.19 12.68 2.84
C PHE A 166 13.77 11.62 3.77
N TYR A 167 15.09 11.61 3.92
CA TYR A 167 15.77 10.74 4.86
C TYR A 167 16.96 11.45 5.51
N PRO A 168 17.26 11.17 6.80
CA PRO A 168 18.44 11.72 7.47
C PRO A 168 19.71 11.14 6.86
N ASP A 169 20.63 11.98 6.39
CA ASP A 169 21.82 11.54 5.63
C ASP A 169 22.69 10.51 6.40
N GLN A 170 22.71 10.64 7.73
CA GLN A 170 23.47 9.81 8.66
C GLN A 170 22.58 8.84 9.48
N GLY A 171 21.26 8.84 9.26
CA GLY A 171 20.29 8.09 10.09
C GLY A 171 19.72 6.84 9.43
N VAL A 172 20.30 6.38 8.32
CA VAL A 172 19.85 5.20 7.56
C VAL A 172 21.02 4.23 7.33
N SER A 173 20.73 2.94 7.22
CA SER A 173 21.79 1.96 6.90
C SER A 173 22.36 2.18 5.51
N VAL A 174 23.61 1.75 5.28
CA VAL A 174 24.27 1.86 3.97
C VAL A 174 23.43 1.19 2.86
N MET A 175 22.85 0.02 3.15
CA MET A 175 22.02 -0.70 2.18
C MET A 175 20.78 0.10 1.79
N GLN A 176 20.06 0.65 2.77
CA GLN A 176 18.87 1.46 2.51
C GLN A 176 19.22 2.76 1.78
N LYS A 177 20.34 3.41 2.14
CA LYS A 177 20.85 4.59 1.45
C LYS A 177 21.13 4.30 -0.02
N LEU A 178 21.81 3.18 -0.32
CA LEU A 178 22.06 2.74 -1.69
C LEU A 178 20.74 2.50 -2.42
N GLN A 179 19.82 1.73 -1.84
CA GLN A 179 18.51 1.45 -2.45
C GLN A 179 17.71 2.72 -2.79
N MET A 180 17.77 3.75 -1.94
CA MET A 180 17.11 5.03 -2.19
C MET A 180 17.86 5.89 -3.22
N THR A 181 19.18 6.04 -3.09
CA THR A 181 19.99 6.89 -3.98
C THR A 181 20.13 6.33 -5.39
N THR A 182 19.98 5.03 -5.57
CA THR A 182 19.96 4.37 -6.89
C THR A 182 18.55 4.12 -7.43
N GLN A 183 17.52 4.72 -6.82
CA GLN A 183 16.14 4.56 -7.28
C GLN A 183 15.98 5.06 -8.72
N GLN A 184 15.27 4.29 -9.54
CA GLN A 184 14.84 4.69 -10.88
C GLN A 184 13.36 5.12 -10.88
N GLY A 185 12.98 5.92 -11.87
CA GLY A 185 11.61 6.39 -12.12
C GLY A 185 11.59 7.90 -12.31
N GLU A 186 10.78 8.38 -13.26
CA GLU A 186 10.76 9.80 -13.62
C GLU A 186 9.93 10.65 -12.64
N ASN A 187 9.01 10.00 -11.91
CA ASN A 187 8.08 10.65 -10.99
C ASN A 187 8.50 10.54 -9.51
N VAL A 188 9.59 9.84 -9.21
CA VAL A 188 10.08 9.63 -7.84
C VAL A 188 11.41 10.35 -7.62
N LYS A 189 11.59 10.93 -6.44
CA LYS A 189 12.82 11.62 -6.04
C LYS A 189 13.15 11.32 -4.58
N VAL A 190 14.43 11.46 -4.26
CA VAL A 190 14.94 11.30 -2.90
C VAL A 190 15.76 12.53 -2.55
N GLN A 191 15.57 13.04 -1.34
CA GLN A 191 16.31 14.16 -0.78
C GLN A 191 16.89 13.75 0.58
N ALA A 192 18.21 13.75 0.69
CA ALA A 192 18.85 13.65 1.99
C ALA A 192 18.67 14.98 2.74
N ILE A 193 18.41 14.89 4.05
CA ILE A 193 18.38 16.06 4.93
C ILE A 193 19.56 16.03 5.90
N ASP A 194 20.04 17.22 6.26
CA ASP A 194 20.98 17.41 7.36
C ASP A 194 20.19 17.53 8.66
N GLY A 195 20.07 16.42 9.39
CA GLY A 195 19.21 16.29 10.56
C GLY A 195 18.97 14.82 10.94
N ASN A 196 18.06 14.60 11.88
CA ASN A 196 17.60 13.28 12.32
C ASN A 196 16.24 12.92 11.68
N PHE A 197 15.66 11.78 12.06
CA PHE A 197 14.37 11.35 11.50
C PHE A 197 13.20 12.25 11.91
N ASP A 198 13.21 12.79 13.12
CA ASP A 198 12.16 13.70 13.61
C ASP A 198 12.20 15.03 12.84
N ASP A 199 13.37 15.51 12.42
CA ASP A 199 13.50 16.70 11.55
C ASP A 199 12.89 16.46 10.15
N ALA A 200 12.81 15.19 9.71
CA ALA A 200 12.19 14.83 8.44
C ALA A 200 10.66 14.76 8.53
N GLN A 201 10.09 14.46 9.71
CA GLN A 201 8.65 14.24 9.93
C GLN A 201 7.84 15.54 9.98
#